data_AF-A0A227JGP6-F1
#
_entry.id   AF-A0A227JGP6-F1
#
_cell.length_a   1.000
_cell.length_b   1.000
_cell.length_c   1.000
_cell.angle_alpha   90.00
_cell.angle_beta   90.00
_cell.angle_gamma   90.00
#
_symmetry.space_group_name_H-M   'P 1'
#
loop_
_entity.id
_entity.type
_entity.pdbx_description
1 polymer ?
#
loop_
_entity_poly.entity_id
_entity_poly.type
_entity_poly.pdbx_seq_one_letter_code
_entity_poly.pdbx_strand_id
1 'polypeptide(L)'
;MLDQVKVVLVGTSHSGNIGSAARAMKVMGLSQLVLVDPQCEVDEQTLALAAGAADIAQNAQVVSTLEEAIEDCGLVVGSSARSRTLEWPMLEPRECGEK
;
A
#
# COMPACT_ATOMS: atom_id res chain seq x y z
N MET A 1 2.81 -3.97 16.90
CA MET A 1 3.89 -3.25 16.19
C MET A 1 3.34 -2.95 14.80
N LEU A 2 2.92 -1.71 14.52
CA LEU A 2 2.33 -1.33 13.22
C LEU A 2 3.39 -1.17 12.13
N ASP A 3 4.65 -1.06 12.54
CA ASP A 3 5.87 -1.03 11.75
C ASP A 3 6.19 -2.36 11.03
N GLN A 4 5.45 -3.44 11.33
CA GLN A 4 5.54 -4.72 10.61
C GLN A 4 4.48 -4.87 9.50
N VAL A 5 3.64 -3.86 9.29
CA VAL A 5 2.58 -3.90 8.27
C VAL A 5 3.02 -3.12 7.04
N LYS A 6 3.15 -3.82 5.91
CA LYS A 6 3.43 -3.23 4.61
C LYS A 6 2.13 -2.93 3.86
N VAL A 7 1.99 -1.70 3.39
CA VAL A 7 0.97 -1.34 2.41
C VAL A 7 1.59 -1.42 1.03
N VAL A 8 1.08 -2.31 0.18
CA VAL A 8 1.61 -2.57 -1.16
C VAL A 8 0.62 -2.03 -2.19
N LEU A 9 1.06 -1.08 -3.03
CA LEU A 9 0.27 -0.54 -4.13
C LEU A 9 0.83 -1.05 -5.47
N VAL A 10 0.02 -1.81 -6.21
CA VAL A 10 0.43 -2.44 -7.47
C VAL A 10 -0.09 -1.63 -8.66
N GLY A 11 0.79 -1.28 -9.61
CA GLY A 11 0.39 -0.66 -10.87
C GLY A 11 -0.20 0.74 -10.72
N THR A 12 0.23 1.51 -9.71
CA THR A 12 -0.38 2.82 -9.44
C THR A 12 -0.20 3.77 -10.63
N SER A 13 -1.30 4.26 -11.20
CA SER A 13 -1.30 5.06 -12.44
C SER A 13 -1.30 6.57 -12.23
N HIS A 14 -1.75 7.04 -11.05
CA HIS A 14 -1.83 8.46 -10.73
C HIS A 14 -1.05 8.75 -9.46
N SER A 15 -0.05 9.63 -9.57
CA SER A 15 0.89 9.98 -8.50
C SER A 15 0.17 10.53 -7.26
N GLY A 16 -0.92 11.28 -7.46
CA GLY A 16 -1.79 11.73 -6.37
C GLY A 16 -2.39 10.62 -5.48
N ASN A 17 -2.58 9.41 -6.01
CA ASN A 17 -3.07 8.27 -5.22
C ASN A 17 -2.00 7.76 -4.26
N ILE A 18 -0.72 7.82 -4.64
CA ILE A 18 0.42 7.50 -3.75
C ILE A 18 0.38 8.44 -2.54
N GLY A 19 0.21 9.75 -2.78
CA GLY A 19 0.12 10.75 -1.73
C GLY A 19 -1.08 10.55 -0.82
N SER A 20 -2.25 10.31 -1.41
CA SER A 20 -3.49 10.09 -0.65
C SER A 20 -3.42 8.81 0.21
N ALA A 21 -2.80 7.74 -0.31
CA ALA A 21 -2.54 6.52 0.45
C ALA A 21 -1.55 6.77 1.60
N ALA A 22 -0.43 7.43 1.33
CA ALA A 22 0.55 7.81 2.34
C ALA A 22 -0.08 8.65 3.47
N ARG A 23 -0.98 9.59 3.14
CA ARG A 23 -1.74 10.36 4.12
C ARG A 23 -2.61 9.46 5.01
N ALA A 24 -3.36 8.55 4.41
CA ALA A 24 -4.20 7.61 5.15
C ALA A 24 -3.36 6.72 6.09
N MET A 25 -2.23 6.21 5.59
CA MET A 25 -1.28 5.43 6.37
C MET A 25 -0.79 6.20 7.60
N LYS A 26 -0.33 7.44 7.41
CA LYS A 26 0.21 8.25 8.52
C LYS A 26 -0.83 8.52 9.60
N VAL A 27 -2.08 8.81 9.21
CA VAL A 27 -3.19 9.01 10.16
C VAL A 27 -3.47 7.73 10.97
N MET A 28 -3.31 6.56 10.36
CA MET A 28 -3.51 5.25 11.00
C MET A 28 -2.26 4.71 11.70
N GLY A 29 -1.14 5.45 11.70
CA GLY A 29 0.11 5.02 12.33
C GLY A 29 0.93 3.99 11.52
N LEU A 30 0.63 3.82 10.23
CA LEU A 30 1.40 2.98 9.30
C LEU A 30 2.49 3.80 8.61
N SER A 31 3.61 3.16 8.28
CA SER A 31 4.77 3.85 7.68
C SER A 31 5.46 3.09 6.56
N GLN A 32 5.24 1.77 6.38
CA GLN A 32 5.89 0.99 5.34
C GLN A 32 5.04 0.95 4.06
N LEU A 33 5.43 1.75 3.06
CA LEU A 33 4.81 1.79 1.74
C LEU A 33 5.72 1.11 0.72
N VAL A 34 5.15 0.21 -0.08
CA VAL A 34 5.82 -0.44 -1.21
C VAL A 34 5.02 -0.17 -2.49
N LEU A 35 5.70 0.26 -3.54
CA LEU A 35 5.14 0.50 -4.87
C LEU A 35 5.64 -0.59 -5.82
N VAL A 36 4.74 -1.40 -6.34
CA VAL A 36 5.05 -2.45 -7.32
C VAL A 36 4.70 -1.95 -8.70
N ASP A 37 5.69 -1.89 -9.59
CA ASP A 37 5.54 -1.45 -10.98
C ASP A 37 4.65 -0.19 -11.13
N PRO A 38 4.94 0.91 -10.42
CA PRO A 38 4.13 2.12 -10.52
C PRO A 38 4.25 2.71 -11.93
N GLN A 39 3.12 3.08 -12.51
CA GLN A 39 3.04 3.70 -13.85
C GLN A 39 3.15 5.24 -13.76
N CYS A 40 3.58 5.75 -12.61
CA CYS A 40 3.80 7.16 -12.31
C CYS A 40 4.93 7.31 -11.28
N GLU A 41 5.51 8.50 -11.20
CA GLU A 41 6.58 8.81 -10.24
C GLU A 41 6.03 9.50 -8.99
N VAL A 42 6.84 9.51 -7.93
CA VAL A 42 6.61 10.36 -6.75
C VAL A 42 7.00 11.79 -7.12
N ASP A 43 5.99 12.60 -7.41
CA ASP A 43 6.11 13.96 -7.96
C ASP A 43 5.47 15.03 -7.04
N GLU A 44 5.40 16.28 -7.52
CA GLU A 44 4.77 17.38 -6.79
C GLU A 44 3.30 17.11 -6.43
N GLN A 45 2.56 16.41 -7.29
CA GLN A 45 1.16 16.06 -7.03
C GLN A 45 1.04 15.04 -5.90
N THR A 46 1.96 14.09 -5.83
CA THR A 46 2.10 13.15 -4.71
C THR A 46 2.30 13.91 -3.40
N LEU A 47 3.24 14.86 -3.38
CA LEU A 47 3.55 15.65 -2.19
C LEU A 47 2.37 16.54 -1.76
N ALA A 48 1.67 17.13 -2.73
CA ALA A 48 0.49 17.95 -2.47
C ALA A 48 -0.64 17.16 -1.79
N LEU A 49 -0.89 15.92 -2.24
CA LEU A 49 -1.94 15.07 -1.65
C LEU A 49 -1.50 14.29 -0.41
N ALA A 50 -0.19 14.12 -0.19
CA ALA A 50 0.35 13.50 1.02
C ALA A 50 0.06 14.31 2.29
N ALA A 51 -0.14 15.63 2.20
CA ALA A 51 -0.59 16.49 3.30
C ALA A 51 0.14 16.22 4.64
N GLY A 52 1.47 16.26 4.64
CA GLY A 52 2.32 15.99 5.81
C GLY A 52 2.80 14.54 5.94
N ALA A 53 2.41 13.65 5.03
CA ALA A 53 2.91 12.28 4.91
C ALA A 53 3.93 12.08 3.77
N ALA A 54 4.59 13.17 3.35
CA ALA A 54 5.58 13.14 2.28
C ALA A 54 6.74 12.17 2.58
N ASP A 55 7.11 12.03 3.85
CA ASP A 55 8.10 11.08 4.34
C ASP A 55 7.75 9.63 3.97
N ILE A 56 6.49 9.21 4.05
CA ILE A 56 6.08 7.85 3.68
C ILE A 56 6.19 7.65 2.17
N ALA A 57 5.73 8.62 1.38
CA ALA A 57 5.79 8.54 -0.08
C ALA A 57 7.23 8.58 -0.62
N GLN A 58 8.10 9.41 -0.04
CA GLN A 58 9.50 9.56 -0.45
C GLN A 58 10.37 8.38 -0.04
N ASN A 59 10.07 7.75 1.10
CA ASN A 59 10.78 6.55 1.56
C ASN A 59 10.10 5.25 1.07
N ALA A 60 9.13 5.35 0.15
CA ALA A 60 8.47 4.17 -0.39
C ALA A 60 9.48 3.30 -1.14
N GLN A 61 9.48 2.00 -0.86
CA GLN A 61 10.28 1.05 -1.61
C GLN A 61 9.63 0.81 -2.97
N VAL A 62 10.38 0.95 -4.06
CA VAL A 62 9.91 0.65 -5.41
C VAL A 62 10.51 -0.69 -5.86
N VAL A 63 9.65 -1.62 -6.26
CA VAL A 63 10.04 -2.96 -6.73
C VAL A 63 9.34 -3.30 -8.04
N SER A 64 9.84 -4.30 -8.75
CA SER A 64 9.37 -4.64 -10.08
C SER A 64 8.23 -5.67 -10.10
N THR A 65 8.17 -6.52 -9.09
CA THR A 65 7.21 -7.64 -9.01
C THR A 65 6.46 -7.66 -7.67
N LEU A 66 5.30 -8.31 -7.65
CA LEU A 66 4.54 -8.48 -6.41
C LEU A 66 5.30 -9.41 -5.46
N GLU A 67 5.96 -10.43 -6.01
CA GLU A 67 6.77 -11.41 -5.29
C GLU A 67 7.88 -10.73 -4.47
N GLU A 68 8.60 -9.76 -5.05
CA GLU A 68 9.61 -8.95 -4.34
C GLU A 68 9.00 -8.14 -3.18
N ALA A 69 7.77 -7.62 -3.35
CA ALA A 69 7.13 -6.81 -2.31
C ALA A 69 6.71 -7.62 -1.07
N ILE A 70 6.48 -8.93 -1.23
CA ILE A 70 5.92 -9.80 -0.20
C ILE A 70 6.87 -10.91 0.26
N GLU A 71 8.12 -10.93 -0.20
CA GLU A 71 9.08 -12.03 0.03
C GLU A 71 9.27 -12.36 1.53
N ASP A 72 9.26 -11.34 2.38
CA ASP A 72 9.46 -11.43 3.83
C ASP A 72 8.13 -11.42 4.62
N CYS A 73 6.98 -11.47 3.95
CA CYS A 73 5.67 -11.44 4.58
C CYS A 73 5.15 -12.85 4.91
N GLY A 74 4.99 -13.16 6.19
CA GLY A 74 4.37 -14.43 6.64
C GLY A 74 2.85 -14.52 6.39
N LEU A 75 2.19 -13.37 6.17
CA LEU A 75 0.78 -13.26 5.84
C LEU A 75 0.59 -12.18 4.77
N VAL A 76 -0.18 -12.50 3.73
CA VAL A 76 -0.52 -11.58 2.64
C VAL A 76 -2.03 -11.55 2.47
N VAL A 77 -2.60 -10.34 2.47
CA VAL A 77 -4.04 -10.11 2.28
C VAL A 77 -4.24 -9.17 1.09
N GLY A 78 -5.03 -9.60 0.11
CA GLY A 78 -5.38 -8.80 -1.05
C GLY A 78 -6.75 -8.12 -0.89
N SER A 79 -6.83 -6.82 -1.17
CA SER A 79 -8.10 -6.10 -1.23
C SER A 79 -8.76 -6.23 -2.61
N SER A 80 -10.04 -6.59 -2.65
CA SER A 80 -10.81 -6.65 -3.91
C SER A 80 -12.23 -6.15 -3.69
N ALA A 81 -12.79 -5.44 -4.68
CA ALA A 81 -14.16 -4.95 -4.61
C ALA A 81 -15.20 -6.10 -4.63
N ARG A 82 -14.91 -7.20 -5.34
CA ARG A 82 -15.67 -8.47 -5.31
C ARG A 82 -14.77 -9.62 -5.80
N SER A 83 -14.52 -10.61 -4.95
CA SER A 83 -13.96 -11.89 -5.41
C SER A 83 -15.12 -12.79 -5.86
N ARG A 84 -15.25 -13.04 -7.17
CA ARG A 84 -16.24 -14.00 -7.72
C ARG A 84 -15.62 -15.15 -8.48
N THR A 85 -14.33 -15.07 -8.78
CA THR A 85 -13.66 -16.00 -9.71
C THR A 85 -12.71 -16.96 -9.00
N LEU A 86 -12.28 -16.65 -7.77
CA LEU A 86 -11.33 -17.43 -7.00
C LEU A 86 -11.92 -17.72 -5.62
N GLU A 87 -11.91 -18.99 -5.22
CA GLU A 87 -12.41 -19.47 -3.92
C GLU A 87 -11.38 -19.20 -2.80
N TRP A 88 -11.06 -17.92 -2.56
CA TRP A 88 -10.23 -17.52 -1.43
C TRP A 88 -11.06 -17.36 -0.15
N PRO A 89 -10.47 -17.62 1.04
CA PRO A 89 -11.09 -17.24 2.29
C PRO A 89 -11.28 -15.71 2.32
N MET A 90 -12.52 -15.29 2.51
CA MET A 90 -12.87 -13.87 2.59
C MET A 90 -12.78 -13.39 4.04
N LEU A 91 -12.22 -12.20 4.22
CA LEU A 91 -12.16 -11.51 5.50
C LEU A 91 -12.79 -10.13 5.34
N GLU A 92 -13.63 -9.75 6.29
CA GLU A 92 -14.06 -8.36 6.44
C GLU A 92 -12.90 -7.50 7.01
N PRO A 93 -12.89 -6.17 6.79
CA PRO A 93 -11.79 -5.32 7.26
C PRO A 93 -11.50 -5.42 8.76
N ARG A 94 -12.54 -5.66 9.57
CA ARG A 94 -12.40 -5.86 11.02
C ARG A 94 -11.65 -7.15 11.35
N GLU A 95 -12.01 -8.25 10.68
CA GLU A 95 -11.38 -9.56 10.90
C GLU A 95 -9.93 -9.57 10.41
N CYS A 96 -9.65 -8.84 9.33
CA CYS A 96 -8.28 -8.66 8.84
C CYS A 96 -7.39 -7.92 9.85
N GLY A 97 -7.93 -6.91 10.55
CA GLY A 97 -7.17 -6.16 11.55
C GLY A 97 -6.85 -6.95 12.83
N GLU A 98 -7.46 -8.12 13.01
CA GLU A 98 -7.20 -9.04 14.14
C GLU A 98 -6.16 -10.13 13.80
N LYS A 99 -5.72 -10.21 12.54
CA LYS A 99 -4.64 -11.10 12.11
C LYS A 99 -3.27 -10.53 12.42
#